data_AF-A0A9J5WM72-F1
#
_entry.id   AF-A0A9J5WM72-F1
#
_cell.length_a   1.000
_cell.length_b   1.000
_cell.length_c   1.000
_cell.angle_alpha   90.00
_cell.angle_beta   90.00
_cell.angle_gamma   90.00
#
_symmetry.space_group_name_H-M   'P 1'
#
loop_
_entity.id
_entity.type
_entity.pdbx_description
1 polymer ?
#
loop_
_entity_poly.entity_id
_entity_poly.type
_entity_poly.pdbx_seq_one_letter_code
_entity_poly.pdbx_strand_id
1 'polypeptide(L)'
;MATTTEANDEASRRSTTKIVDASLWWDPFPHLLAELESVSPSSDLPPPLEKKIKENHAWFLDTVSLFKPPNLKSREALDACRLKIGLHQITVKTDKKEAALKISSALCLDEVQSYILVDRTINQKSIVADGVFHELPHLVMLQYYLERQCLMKCTRHIIMQACESFFCLVKMEQNAIKM
;
A
#
# COMPACT_ATOMS: atom_id res chain seq x y z
N MET A 1 21.25 46.57 10.85
CA MET A 1 21.76 45.18 10.90
C MET A 1 20.71 44.32 11.59
N ALA A 2 19.87 43.62 10.81
CA ALA A 2 18.90 42.66 11.35
C ALA A 2 18.39 41.79 10.18
N THR A 3 19.24 40.91 9.65
CA THR A 3 18.89 40.00 8.54
C THR A 3 19.80 38.77 8.58
N THR A 4 19.87 38.08 9.71
CA THR A 4 20.67 36.84 9.83
C THR A 4 19.97 35.68 10.55
N THR A 5 18.73 35.85 11.02
CA THR A 5 18.07 34.78 11.81
C THR A 5 17.23 33.82 10.94
N GLU A 6 16.66 34.26 9.82
CA GLU A 6 15.75 33.42 9.01
C GLU A 6 16.48 32.41 8.11
N ALA A 7 17.71 32.72 7.67
CA ALA A 7 18.48 31.84 6.78
C ALA A 7 18.98 30.55 7.47
N ASN A 8 19.15 30.57 8.80
CA ASN A 8 19.64 29.41 9.55
C ASN A 8 18.54 28.40 9.88
N ASP A 9 17.28 28.84 10.05
CA ASP A 9 16.14 27.94 10.30
C ASP A 9 15.73 27.16 9.05
N GLU A 10 15.89 27.76 7.87
CA GLU A 10 15.51 27.15 6.59
C GLU A 10 16.57 26.16 6.06
N ALA A 11 17.83 26.34 6.46
CA ALA A 11 18.91 25.38 6.20
C ALA A 11 18.82 24.14 7.12
N SER A 12 18.43 24.32 8.39
CA SER A 12 18.28 23.21 9.35
C SER A 12 17.06 22.31 9.08
N ARG A 13 16.04 22.80 8.38
CA ARG A 13 14.88 21.97 7.98
C ARG A 13 15.19 21.02 6.82
N ARG A 14 16.20 21.32 6.01
CA ARG A 14 16.45 20.70 4.69
C ARG A 14 16.96 19.23 4.73
N SER A 15 17.13 18.65 5.91
CA SER A 15 17.65 17.27 6.10
C SER A 15 16.94 16.48 7.21
N THR A 16 15.72 16.86 7.59
CA THR A 16 14.98 16.13 8.63
C THR A 16 14.41 14.81 8.07
N THR A 17 14.76 13.68 8.70
CA THR A 17 14.20 12.37 8.39
C THR A 17 13.48 11.81 9.61
N LYS A 18 12.25 11.33 9.44
CA LYS A 18 11.49 10.63 10.48
C LYS A 18 11.32 9.17 10.10
N ILE A 19 11.50 8.30 11.09
CA ILE A 19 11.27 6.86 10.97
C ILE A 19 9.89 6.58 11.54
N VAL A 20 9.07 5.87 10.78
CA VAL A 20 7.71 5.46 11.16
C VAL A 20 7.56 3.95 11.06
N ASP A 21 6.45 3.44 11.58
CA ASP A 21 6.13 2.01 11.62
C ASP A 21 6.14 1.41 10.20
N ALA A 22 6.86 0.30 10.04
CA ALA A 22 6.99 -0.41 8.77
C ALA A 22 5.64 -0.93 8.24
N SER A 23 4.69 -1.25 9.12
CA SER A 23 3.38 -1.75 8.74
C SER A 23 2.50 -0.69 8.06
N LEU A 24 2.93 0.57 7.99
CA LEU A 24 2.26 1.63 7.23
C LEU A 24 2.51 1.49 5.73
N TRP A 25 3.51 0.71 5.31
CA TRP A 25 3.80 0.45 3.90
C TRP A 25 3.13 -0.83 3.41
N TRP A 26 2.72 -0.83 2.14
CA TRP A 26 2.32 -2.01 1.38
C TRP A 26 2.66 -1.80 -0.09
N ASP A 27 2.99 -2.87 -0.82
CA ASP A 27 3.10 -2.79 -2.27
C ASP A 27 1.71 -2.86 -2.92
N PRO A 28 1.49 -2.23 -4.09
CA PRO A 28 0.15 -2.14 -4.66
C PRO A 28 -0.43 -3.53 -4.99
N PHE A 29 -1.56 -3.87 -4.38
CA PHE A 29 -2.21 -5.17 -4.53
C PHE A 29 -2.73 -5.48 -5.94
N PRO A 30 -3.10 -4.50 -6.80
CA PRO A 30 -3.47 -4.80 -8.18
C PRO A 30 -2.40 -5.59 -8.96
N HIS A 31 -1.11 -5.33 -8.71
CA HIS A 31 -0.03 -6.08 -9.37
C HIS A 31 0.04 -7.52 -8.87
N LEU A 32 -0.04 -7.73 -7.55
CA LEU A 32 -0.04 -9.07 -6.97
C LEU A 32 -1.26 -9.88 -7.41
N LEU A 33 -2.43 -9.24 -7.53
CA LEU A 33 -3.63 -9.88 -8.04
C LEU A 33 -3.45 -10.33 -9.48
N ALA A 34 -2.92 -9.47 -10.36
CA ALA A 34 -2.68 -9.83 -11.75
C ALA A 34 -1.72 -11.02 -11.89
N GLU A 35 -0.68 -11.08 -11.04
CA GLU A 35 0.22 -12.23 -10.98
C GLU A 35 -0.50 -13.51 -10.53
N LEU A 36 -1.31 -13.44 -9.46
CA LEU A 36 -2.11 -14.59 -9.00
C LEU A 36 -3.07 -15.10 -10.09
N GLU A 37 -3.81 -14.19 -10.74
CA GLU A 37 -4.79 -14.54 -11.79
C GLU A 37 -4.14 -15.11 -13.07
N SER A 38 -2.83 -14.88 -13.27
CA SER A 38 -2.08 -15.43 -14.40
C SER A 38 -1.60 -16.87 -14.19
N VAL A 39 -1.69 -17.40 -12.97
CA VAL A 39 -1.27 -18.76 -12.63
C VAL A 39 -2.44 -19.72 -12.81
N SER A 40 -2.17 -20.89 -13.38
CA SER A 40 -3.17 -21.95 -13.53
C SER A 40 -3.53 -22.54 -12.15
N PRO A 41 -4.82 -22.80 -11.85
CA PRO A 41 -5.23 -23.31 -10.54
C PRO A 41 -4.66 -24.69 -10.18
N SER A 42 -4.28 -25.48 -11.18
CA SER A 42 -3.75 -26.85 -11.04
C SER A 42 -2.22 -26.95 -11.02
N SER A 43 -1.50 -25.82 -11.16
CA SER A 43 -0.04 -25.81 -11.13
C SER A 43 0.50 -25.37 -9.76
N ASP A 44 1.66 -25.90 -9.40
CA ASP A 44 2.43 -25.40 -8.26
C ASP A 44 2.69 -23.90 -8.39
N LEU A 45 2.67 -23.20 -7.25
CA LEU A 45 2.87 -21.76 -7.23
C LEU A 45 4.33 -21.44 -7.61
N PRO A 46 4.58 -20.54 -8.57
CA PRO A 46 5.93 -20.12 -8.92
C PRO A 46 6.69 -19.58 -7.69
N PRO A 47 7.96 -19.94 -7.47
CA PRO A 47 8.72 -19.49 -6.28
C PRO A 47 8.74 -17.96 -6.04
N PRO A 48 8.81 -17.10 -7.08
CA PRO A 48 8.73 -15.65 -6.88
C PRO A 48 7.39 -15.20 -6.30
N LEU A 49 6.29 -15.85 -6.69
CA LEU A 49 4.95 -15.53 -6.22
C LEU A 49 4.73 -16.06 -4.80
N GLU A 50 5.24 -17.26 -4.49
CA GLU A 50 5.26 -17.80 -3.13
C GLU A 50 5.96 -16.85 -2.16
N LYS A 51 7.12 -16.31 -2.57
CA LYS A 51 7.84 -15.30 -1.79
C LYS A 51 6.99 -14.04 -1.53
N LYS A 52 6.33 -13.49 -2.56
CA LYS A 52 5.45 -12.32 -2.41
C LYS A 52 4.27 -12.59 -1.47
N ILE A 53 3.68 -13.79 -1.52
CA ILE A 53 2.61 -14.17 -0.61
C ILE A 53 3.11 -14.18 0.83
N LYS A 54 4.29 -14.77 1.08
CA LYS A 54 4.92 -14.80 2.41
C LYS A 54 5.24 -13.40 2.93
N GLU A 55 5.77 -12.54 2.09
CA GLU A 55 6.09 -11.15 2.44
C GLU A 55 4.82 -10.33 2.78
N ASN A 56 3.69 -10.67 2.17
CA ASN A 56 2.39 -10.01 2.41
C ASN A 56 1.50 -10.77 3.41
N HIS A 57 2.03 -11.77 4.13
CA HIS A 57 1.25 -12.65 5.01
C HIS A 57 0.40 -11.87 6.03
N ALA A 58 0.97 -10.84 6.67
CA ALA A 58 0.24 -10.01 7.62
C ALA A 58 -0.97 -9.30 6.98
N TRP A 59 -0.84 -8.84 5.73
CA TRP A 59 -1.94 -8.22 4.98
C TRP A 59 -3.06 -9.21 4.65
N PHE A 60 -2.76 -10.48 4.43
CA PHE A 60 -3.80 -11.50 4.23
C PHE A 60 -4.48 -11.93 5.53
N LEU A 61 -3.74 -11.92 6.64
CA LEU A 61 -4.28 -12.29 7.95
C LEU A 61 -5.17 -11.19 8.53
N ASP A 62 -4.67 -9.96 8.56
CA ASP A 62 -5.32 -8.82 9.22
C ASP A 62 -6.18 -8.00 8.24
N THR A 63 -6.06 -8.28 6.94
CA THR A 63 -6.86 -7.72 5.83
C THR A 63 -6.96 -6.20 5.88
N VAL A 64 -8.18 -5.69 5.95
CA VAL A 64 -8.48 -4.27 5.90
C VAL A 64 -8.11 -3.52 7.19
N SER A 65 -7.73 -4.24 8.26
CA SER A 65 -7.38 -3.66 9.56
C SER A 65 -5.99 -3.00 9.55
N LEU A 66 -5.14 -3.36 8.59
CA LEU A 66 -3.83 -2.72 8.41
C LEU A 66 -3.90 -1.37 7.68
N PHE A 67 -5.07 -1.01 7.15
CA PHE A 67 -5.39 0.39 6.86
C PHE A 67 -5.77 1.05 8.19
N LYS A 68 -4.78 1.66 8.84
CA LYS A 68 -4.86 2.16 10.21
C LYS A 68 -5.71 3.44 10.30
N PRO A 69 -6.35 3.70 11.45
CA PRO A 69 -7.02 4.97 11.69
C PRO A 69 -6.02 6.14 11.81
N PRO A 70 -6.48 7.40 11.81
CA PRO A 70 -5.64 8.58 11.96
C PRO A 70 -4.78 8.51 13.23
N ASN A 71 -3.53 8.98 13.13
CA ASN A 71 -2.54 8.86 14.19
C ASN A 71 -1.70 10.14 14.31
N LEU A 72 -1.69 10.71 15.51
CA LEU A 72 -0.94 11.94 15.80
C LEU A 72 0.55 11.84 15.43
N LYS A 73 1.19 10.71 15.71
CA LYS A 73 2.62 10.49 15.38
C LYS A 73 2.83 10.45 13.86
N SER A 74 1.90 9.86 13.12
CA SER A 74 1.94 9.82 11.65
C SER A 74 1.73 11.22 11.05
N ARG A 75 0.81 12.01 11.62
CA ARG A 75 0.59 13.40 11.25
C ARG A 75 1.85 14.25 11.44
N GLU A 76 2.47 14.18 12.61
CA GLU A 76 3.70 14.91 12.94
C GLU A 76 4.90 14.44 12.11
N ALA A 77 4.94 13.16 11.72
CA ALA A 77 6.00 12.64 10.87
C ALA A 77 6.02 13.33 9.49
N LEU A 78 4.86 13.76 8.98
CA LEU A 78 4.76 14.52 7.72
C LEU A 78 5.31 15.95 7.81
N ASP A 79 5.75 16.43 8.98
CA ASP A 79 6.49 17.69 9.10
C ASP A 79 7.97 17.54 8.68
N ALA A 80 8.48 16.31 8.56
CA ALA A 80 9.85 16.05 8.13
C ALA A 80 9.99 16.09 6.60
N CYS A 81 11.20 16.37 6.10
CA CYS A 81 11.48 16.33 4.66
C CYS A 81 11.48 14.92 4.07
N ARG A 82 11.83 13.90 4.87
CA ARG A 82 11.85 12.50 4.42
C ARG A 82 11.24 11.57 5.47
N LEU A 83 10.49 10.59 5.00
CA LEU A 83 9.98 9.49 5.78
C LEU A 83 10.74 8.21 5.45
N LYS A 84 11.13 7.46 6.49
CA LYS A 84 11.61 6.09 6.36
C LYS A 84 10.56 5.14 6.95
N ILE A 85 10.07 4.22 6.13
CA ILE A 85 8.99 3.29 6.44
C ILE A 85 9.51 1.88 6.19
N GLY A 86 10.04 1.23 7.23
CA GLY A 86 10.80 -0.01 7.06
C GLY A 86 12.01 0.19 6.13
N LEU A 87 12.01 -0.52 5.00
CA LEU A 87 13.04 -0.42 3.95
C LEU A 87 12.78 0.70 2.95
N HIS A 88 11.60 1.31 2.95
CA HIS A 88 11.18 2.31 1.97
C HIS A 88 11.50 3.72 2.46
N GLN A 89 11.75 4.62 1.52
CA GLN A 89 12.00 6.03 1.82
C GLN A 89 11.22 6.92 0.85
N ILE A 90 10.52 7.91 1.40
CA ILE A 90 9.69 8.84 0.64
C ILE A 90 10.11 10.27 0.97
N THR A 91 10.19 11.13 -0.04
CA THR A 91 10.38 12.57 0.14
C THR A 91 9.01 13.23 0.33
N VAL A 92 8.86 13.99 1.41
CA VAL A 92 7.62 14.70 1.73
C VAL A 92 7.61 16.04 0.98
N LYS A 93 6.57 16.26 0.19
CA LYS A 93 6.29 17.55 -0.47
C LYS A 93 5.09 18.20 0.19
N THR A 94 5.14 19.52 0.40
CA THR A 94 4.08 20.29 1.07
C THR A 94 2.73 20.11 0.38
N ASP A 95 2.66 20.22 -0.94
CA ASP A 95 1.41 20.06 -1.69
C ASP A 95 0.79 18.67 -1.52
N LYS A 96 1.63 17.62 -1.52
CA LYS A 96 1.19 16.23 -1.32
C LYS A 96 0.73 15.99 0.11
N LYS A 97 1.39 16.62 1.09
CA LYS A 97 1.01 16.56 2.50
C LYS A 97 -0.36 17.17 2.74
N GLU A 98 -0.63 18.36 2.23
CA GLU A 98 -1.94 19.01 2.41
C GLU A 98 -3.08 18.16 1.82
N ALA A 99 -2.87 17.59 0.63
CA ALA A 99 -3.81 16.64 0.05
C ALA A 99 -3.97 15.38 0.92
N ALA A 100 -2.87 14.83 1.44
CA ALA A 100 -2.88 13.66 2.32
C ALA A 100 -3.68 13.90 3.60
N LEU A 101 -3.57 15.08 4.22
CA LEU A 101 -4.34 15.42 5.43
C LEU A 101 -5.83 15.52 5.15
N LYS A 102 -6.23 16.10 4.00
CA LYS A 102 -7.64 16.13 3.56
C LYS A 102 -8.18 14.72 3.32
N ILE A 103 -7.40 13.86 2.66
CA ILE A 103 -7.76 12.46 2.40
C ILE A 103 -7.86 11.65 3.70
N SER A 104 -6.90 11.81 4.61
CA SER A 104 -6.89 11.16 5.92
C SER A 104 -8.18 11.46 6.69
N SER A 105 -8.59 12.73 6.73
CA SER A 105 -9.85 13.14 7.36
C SER A 105 -11.08 12.58 6.65
N ALA A 106 -11.08 12.48 5.32
CA ALA A 106 -12.23 12.00 4.55
C ALA A 106 -12.41 10.47 4.61
N LEU A 107 -11.31 9.72 4.70
CA LEU A 107 -11.30 8.26 4.68
C LEU A 107 -11.08 7.63 6.06
N CYS A 108 -10.88 8.45 7.10
CA CYS A 108 -10.46 7.99 8.43
C CYS A 108 -9.23 7.07 8.35
N LEU A 109 -8.23 7.49 7.57
CA LEU A 109 -7.02 6.73 7.28
C LEU A 109 -5.80 7.41 7.91
N ASP A 110 -4.83 6.64 8.37
CA ASP A 110 -3.53 7.13 8.84
C ASP A 110 -2.91 8.12 7.83
N GLU A 111 -2.33 9.20 8.36
CA GLU A 111 -1.82 10.31 7.57
C GLU A 111 -0.65 9.90 6.64
N VAL A 112 0.21 8.98 7.08
CA VAL A 112 1.31 8.46 6.25
C VAL A 112 0.75 7.54 5.17
N GLN A 113 -0.23 6.67 5.48
CA GLN A 113 -0.87 5.83 4.46
C GLN A 113 -1.64 6.67 3.43
N SER A 114 -2.29 7.74 3.89
CA SER A 114 -2.94 8.73 3.02
C SER A 114 -1.93 9.43 2.11
N TYR A 115 -0.74 9.77 2.63
CA TYR A 115 0.33 10.35 1.83
C TYR A 115 0.85 9.37 0.77
N ILE A 116 1.04 8.10 1.12
CA ILE A 116 1.45 7.05 0.17
C ILE A 116 0.46 6.95 -0.99
N LEU A 117 -0.84 6.97 -0.71
CA LEU A 117 -1.87 6.94 -1.75
C LEU A 117 -1.81 8.18 -2.65
N VAL A 118 -1.76 9.38 -2.07
CA VAL A 118 -1.63 10.63 -2.83
C VAL A 118 -0.38 10.62 -3.71
N ASP A 119 0.76 10.21 -3.16
CA ASP A 119 2.03 10.14 -3.88
C ASP A 119 1.95 9.19 -5.07
N ARG A 120 1.43 7.98 -4.86
CA ARG A 120 1.24 6.97 -5.92
C ARG A 120 0.27 7.46 -7.00
N THR A 121 -0.88 8.00 -6.63
CA THR A 121 -1.88 8.49 -7.59
C THR A 121 -1.31 9.63 -8.45
N ILE A 122 -0.59 10.58 -7.85
CA ILE A 122 0.02 11.69 -8.61
C ILE A 122 1.12 11.17 -9.54
N ASN A 123 1.96 10.24 -9.08
CA ASN A 123 3.05 9.72 -9.92
C ASN A 123 2.51 8.85 -11.07
N GLN A 124 1.37 8.16 -10.88
CA GLN A 124 0.68 7.43 -11.95
C GLN A 124 0.00 8.37 -12.97
N LYS A 125 -0.48 9.54 -12.54
CA LYS A 125 -1.11 10.56 -13.41
C LYS A 125 -0.20 11.15 -14.49
N SER A 126 1.11 10.87 -14.47
CA SER A 126 2.01 11.17 -15.59
C SER A 126 1.56 10.53 -16.93
N ILE A 127 0.60 9.60 -16.92
CA ILE A 127 0.04 8.94 -18.11
C ILE A 127 -1.26 9.62 -18.61
N VAL A 128 -1.93 10.46 -17.81
CA VAL A 128 -3.13 11.20 -18.24
C VAL A 128 -2.87 12.69 -18.05
N ALA A 129 -2.35 13.29 -19.11
CA ALA A 129 -2.09 14.71 -19.16
C ALA A 129 -3.40 15.52 -19.08
N ASP A 130 -3.26 16.64 -18.39
CA ASP A 130 -4.04 17.86 -18.48
C ASP A 130 -5.21 18.06 -17.50
N GLY A 131 -4.99 19.02 -16.59
CA GLY A 131 -6.01 19.66 -15.77
C GLY A 131 -6.53 18.87 -14.57
N VAL A 132 -7.06 19.61 -13.59
CA VAL A 132 -7.97 19.10 -12.55
C VAL A 132 -7.33 18.41 -11.33
N PHE A 133 -6.58 19.19 -10.53
CA PHE A 133 -6.39 18.88 -9.10
C PHE A 133 -7.72 18.76 -8.33
N HIS A 134 -8.84 19.27 -8.86
CA HIS A 134 -10.18 19.09 -8.29
C HIS A 134 -10.64 17.62 -8.26
N GLU A 135 -10.09 16.74 -9.10
CA GLU A 135 -10.41 15.30 -9.13
C GLU A 135 -9.43 14.46 -8.32
N LEU A 136 -8.35 15.05 -7.81
CA LEU A 136 -7.36 14.31 -7.03
C LEU A 136 -7.99 13.58 -5.83
N PRO A 137 -8.89 14.19 -5.03
CA PRO A 137 -9.51 13.49 -3.92
C PRO A 137 -10.30 12.26 -4.37
N HIS A 138 -11.12 12.39 -5.41
CA HIS A 138 -11.91 11.28 -5.96
C HIS A 138 -11.04 10.14 -6.48
N LEU A 139 -9.95 10.46 -7.17
CA LEU A 139 -9.03 9.44 -7.71
C LEU A 139 -8.24 8.74 -6.61
N VAL A 140 -7.85 9.46 -5.56
CA VAL A 140 -7.21 8.85 -4.38
C VAL A 140 -8.19 7.95 -3.62
N MET A 141 -9.46 8.36 -3.48
CA MET A 141 -10.50 7.51 -2.91
C MET A 141 -10.72 6.25 -3.75
N LEU A 142 -10.76 6.38 -5.08
CA LEU A 142 -10.88 5.23 -5.99
C LEU A 142 -9.69 4.28 -5.81
N GLN A 143 -8.46 4.81 -5.78
CA GLN A 143 -7.26 4.00 -5.53
C GLN A 143 -7.34 3.29 -4.18
N TYR A 144 -7.76 3.97 -3.12
CA TYR A 144 -7.92 3.37 -1.79
C TYR A 144 -8.88 2.16 -1.80
N TYR A 145 -10.05 2.29 -2.40
CA TYR A 145 -11.01 1.19 -2.47
C TYR A 145 -10.58 0.09 -3.45
N LEU A 146 -9.85 0.45 -4.51
CA LEU A 146 -9.24 -0.52 -5.43
C LEU A 146 -8.21 -1.39 -4.71
N GLU A 147 -7.30 -0.79 -3.94
CA GLU A 147 -6.30 -1.53 -3.13
C GLU A 147 -6.98 -2.51 -2.18
N ARG A 148 -8.01 -2.07 -1.45
CA ARG A 148 -8.78 -2.93 -0.54
C ARG A 148 -9.49 -4.06 -1.29
N GLN A 149 -10.10 -3.77 -2.43
CA GLN A 149 -10.76 -4.79 -3.24
C GLN A 149 -9.75 -5.82 -3.76
N CYS A 150 -8.60 -5.36 -4.27
CA CYS A 150 -7.55 -6.25 -4.76
C CYS A 150 -6.98 -7.12 -3.64
N LEU A 151 -6.75 -6.58 -2.44
CA LEU A 151 -6.35 -7.38 -1.28
C LEU A 151 -7.34 -8.52 -0.97
N MET A 152 -8.65 -8.22 -0.98
CA MET A 152 -9.68 -9.23 -0.75
C MET A 152 -9.74 -10.26 -1.89
N LYS A 153 -9.54 -9.84 -3.14
CA LYS A 153 -9.46 -10.74 -4.29
C LYS A 153 -8.23 -11.65 -4.22
N CYS A 154 -7.06 -11.12 -3.85
CA CYS A 154 -5.85 -11.93 -3.62
C CYS A 154 -6.12 -12.99 -2.55
N THR A 155 -6.67 -12.58 -1.40
CA THR A 155 -6.99 -13.49 -0.29
C THR A 155 -7.94 -14.60 -0.75
N ARG A 156 -9.01 -14.23 -1.47
CA ARG A 156 -9.95 -15.20 -2.06
C ARG A 156 -9.26 -16.17 -3.01
N HIS A 157 -8.41 -15.68 -3.90
CA HIS A 157 -7.70 -16.50 -4.88
C HIS A 157 -6.79 -17.52 -4.20
N ILE A 158 -6.01 -17.08 -3.20
CA ILE A 158 -5.14 -17.95 -2.40
C ILE A 158 -5.94 -19.06 -1.71
N ILE A 159 -7.07 -18.71 -1.07
CA ILE A 159 -7.93 -19.69 -0.40
C ILE A 159 -8.51 -20.68 -1.41
N MET A 160 -8.98 -20.21 -2.57
CA MET A 160 -9.54 -21.08 -3.61
C MET A 160 -8.50 -22.08 -4.14
N GLN A 161 -7.30 -21.63 -4.44
CA GLN A 161 -6.22 -22.50 -4.94
C GLN A 161 -5.83 -23.55 -3.89
N ALA A 162 -5.78 -23.17 -2.61
CA ALA A 162 -5.54 -24.11 -1.51
C ALA A 162 -6.67 -25.15 -1.40
N CYS A 163 -7.93 -24.73 -1.54
CA CYS A 163 -9.07 -25.64 -1.50
C CYS A 163 -9.13 -26.58 -2.71
N GLU A 164 -8.88 -26.10 -3.93
CA GLU A 164 -8.86 -26.94 -5.13
C GLU A 164 -7.77 -28.00 -5.05
N SER A 165 -6.59 -27.63 -4.58
CA SER A 165 -5.48 -28.57 -4.32
C SER A 165 -5.89 -29.66 -3.32
N PHE A 166 -6.59 -29.28 -2.24
CA PHE A 166 -7.10 -30.22 -1.25
C PHE A 166 -8.14 -31.19 -1.82
N PHE A 167 -9.11 -30.69 -2.59
CA PHE A 167 -10.13 -31.54 -3.22
C PHE A 167 -9.52 -32.52 -4.24
N CYS A 168 -8.51 -32.08 -5.01
CA CYS A 168 -7.77 -32.95 -5.91
C CYS A 168 -7.01 -34.06 -5.16
N LEU A 169 -6.34 -33.74 -4.06
CA LEU A 169 -5.61 -34.73 -3.24
C LEU A 169 -6.56 -35.80 -2.68
N VAL A 170 -7.68 -35.39 -2.08
CA VAL A 170 -8.70 -36.30 -1.53
C VAL A 170 -9.27 -37.21 -2.62
N LYS A 171 -9.49 -36.67 -3.83
CA LYS A 171 -10.02 -37.45 -4.95
C LYS A 171 -9.00 -38.48 -5.47
N MET A 172 -7.71 -38.15 -5.48
CA MET A 172 -6.65 -39.10 -5.84
C MET A 172 -6.52 -40.22 -4.80
N GLU A 173 -6.54 -39.90 -3.50
CA GLU A 173 -6.51 -40.91 -2.43
C GLU A 173 -7.71 -41.86 -2.49
N GLN A 174 -8.92 -41.34 -2.69
CA GLN A 174 -10.13 -42.17 -2.82
C GLN A 174 -10.10 -43.09 -4.06
N ASN A 175 -9.46 -42.67 -5.15
CA ASN A 175 -9.30 -43.51 -6.33
C ASN A 175 -8.23 -44.59 -6.13
N ALA A 176 -7.14 -44.29 -5.42
CA ALA A 176 -6.09 -45.26 -5.10
C ALA A 176 -6.55 -46.38 -4.17
N ILE A 177 -7.50 -46.11 -3.26
CA ILE A 177 -8.07 -47.12 -2.34
C ILE A 177 -9.07 -48.05 -3.05
N LYS A 178 -9.59 -47.67 -4.22
CA LYS A 178 -10.58 -48.45 -4.99
C LYS A 178 -9.96 -49.39 -6.04
N MET A 179 -8.64 -49.39 -6.21
CA MET A 179 -7.89 -50.33 -7.06
C MET A 179 -7.26 -51.43 -6.21
#